data_AF-A0A7N5ZUS3-F1
#
_entry.id   AF-A0A7N5ZUS3-F1
#
_cell.length_a   1.000
_cell.length_b   1.000
_cell.length_c   1.000
_cell.angle_alpha   90.00
_cell.angle_beta   90.00
_cell.angle_gamma   90.00
#
_symmetry.space_group_name_H-M   'P 1'
#
loop_
_entity.id
_entity.type
_entity.pdbx_description
1 polymer ?
#
loop_
_entity_poly.entity_id
_entity_poly.type
_entity_poly.pdbx_seq_one_letter_code
_entity_poly.pdbx_strand_id
1 'polypeptide(L)'
;ADQLNKIPAFLEQERKNEETCRQNTIVFSDVFSKAVEPYVRLRSVEAASSKHPGMLVCSAYNFYPKQINLSNGNWLPGEKISCKVEHASFKEPMFYDWEPIPESERNKIAVGAAGLLLGLVFSITGLIYYKKNSPVSIIIYVTHEDI
;
A
#
# COMPACT_ATOMS: atom_id res chain seq x y z
N ALA A 1 21.15 44.91 5.51
CA ALA A 1 21.47 44.99 4.07
C ALA A 1 22.19 46.30 3.75
N ASP A 2 21.59 47.46 4.05
CA ASP A 2 22.09 48.78 3.57
C ASP A 2 23.48 49.21 4.04
N GLN A 3 23.95 48.72 5.19
CA GLN A 3 25.32 48.98 5.67
C GLN A 3 26.35 48.06 4.98
N LEU A 4 25.98 46.82 4.66
CA LEU A 4 26.84 45.85 3.98
C LEU A 4 27.11 46.25 2.53
N ASN A 5 26.10 46.79 1.85
CA ASN A 5 26.21 47.30 0.48
C ASN A 5 27.14 48.51 0.36
N LYS A 6 27.59 49.10 1.47
CA LYS A 6 28.56 50.21 1.49
C LYS A 6 30.00 49.72 1.68
N ILE A 7 30.22 48.43 1.94
CA ILE A 7 31.54 47.85 2.18
C ILE A 7 32.06 47.29 0.84
N PRO A 8 33.10 47.88 0.22
CA PRO A 8 33.59 47.46 -1.09
C PRO A 8 34.10 46.02 -1.10
N ALA A 9 34.76 45.60 0.00
CA ALA A 9 35.27 44.24 0.15
C ALA A 9 34.14 43.19 0.20
N PHE A 10 32.98 43.55 0.75
CA PHE A 10 31.82 42.65 0.80
C PHE A 10 31.20 42.49 -0.59
N LEU A 11 31.06 43.59 -1.34
CA LEU A 11 30.54 43.55 -2.71
C LEU A 11 31.45 42.75 -3.65
N GLU A 12 32.78 42.93 -3.55
CA GLU A 12 33.72 42.18 -4.39
C GLU A 12 33.72 40.68 -4.04
N GLN A 13 33.55 40.34 -2.76
CA GLN A 13 33.40 38.95 -2.33
C GLN A 13 32.09 38.33 -2.82
N GLU A 14 30.96 39.05 -2.76
CA GLU A 14 29.69 38.59 -3.31
C GLU A 14 29.76 38.39 -4.82
N ARG A 15 30.39 39.32 -5.55
CA ARG A 15 30.64 39.18 -7.00
C ARG A 15 31.46 37.94 -7.31
N LYS A 16 32.52 37.69 -6.53
CA LYS A 16 33.35 36.49 -6.65
C LYS A 16 32.58 35.23 -6.27
N ASN A 17 31.74 35.27 -5.25
CA ASN A 17 30.87 34.16 -4.84
C ASN A 17 29.85 33.86 -5.94
N GLU A 18 29.26 34.87 -6.57
CA GLU A 18 28.33 34.73 -7.69
C GLU A 18 29.03 34.14 -8.92
N GLU A 19 30.22 34.64 -9.28
CA GLU A 19 31.02 34.08 -10.38
C GLU A 19 31.45 32.64 -10.10
N THR A 20 31.90 32.34 -8.88
CA THR A 20 32.27 30.99 -8.45
C THR A 20 31.05 30.07 -8.48
N CYS A 21 29.89 30.55 -8.03
CA CYS A 21 28.63 29.83 -8.10
C CYS A 21 28.28 29.53 -9.56
N ARG A 22 28.26 30.54 -10.44
CA ARG A 22 27.95 30.43 -11.87
C ARG A 22 28.90 29.46 -12.60
N GLN A 23 30.19 29.51 -12.30
CA GLN A 23 31.18 28.58 -12.88
C GLN A 23 31.00 27.16 -12.33
N ASN A 24 30.75 27.00 -11.03
CA ASN A 24 30.42 25.70 -10.44
C ASN A 24 29.07 25.16 -10.93
N THR A 25 28.13 26.02 -11.33
CA THR A 25 26.83 25.60 -11.92
C THR A 25 27.04 24.78 -13.18
N ILE A 26 28.06 25.07 -14.00
CA ILE A 26 28.38 24.27 -15.21
C ILE A 26 28.80 22.85 -14.81
N VAL A 27 29.56 22.70 -13.73
CA VAL A 27 29.98 21.40 -13.20
C VAL A 27 28.79 20.65 -12.56
N PHE A 28 27.93 21.37 -11.84
CA PHE A 28 26.72 20.81 -11.23
C PHE A 28 25.60 20.51 -12.23
N SER A 29 25.54 21.20 -13.37
CA SER A 29 24.52 20.95 -14.40
C SER A 29 24.67 19.57 -15.03
N ASP A 30 25.88 19.02 -15.13
CA ASP A 30 26.11 17.66 -15.62
C ASP A 30 25.67 16.57 -14.61
N VAL A 31 25.66 16.91 -13.32
CA VAL A 31 25.18 16.00 -12.26
C VAL A 31 23.66 16.03 -12.18
N PHE A 32 23.05 17.20 -12.33
CA PHE A 32 21.61 17.39 -12.31
C PHE A 32 20.92 17.20 -13.68
N SER A 33 21.67 17.04 -14.77
CA SER A 33 21.09 16.74 -16.10
C SER A 33 20.62 15.28 -16.21
N LYS A 34 21.05 14.41 -15.31
CA LYS A 34 20.65 12.99 -15.30
C LYS A 34 19.35 12.81 -14.53
N ALA A 35 18.29 12.48 -15.25
CA ALA A 35 17.04 12.06 -14.64
C ALA A 35 17.14 10.65 -14.05
N VAL A 36 16.60 10.46 -12.84
CA VAL A 36 16.51 9.17 -12.15
C VAL A 36 15.06 8.72 -12.14
N GLU A 37 14.81 7.51 -12.65
CA GLU A 37 13.48 6.94 -12.78
C GLU A 37 12.76 6.73 -11.43
N PRO A 38 11.45 7.05 -11.32
CA PRO A 38 10.67 6.78 -10.11
C PRO A 38 10.34 5.32 -9.91
N TYR A 39 10.53 4.86 -8.67
CA TYR A 39 9.90 3.65 -8.17
C TYR A 39 8.45 3.93 -7.81
N VAL A 40 7.50 3.33 -8.53
CA VAL A 40 6.06 3.56 -8.34
C VAL A 40 5.40 2.37 -7.64
N ARG A 41 4.51 2.66 -6.67
CA ARG A 41 3.76 1.67 -5.90
C ARG A 41 2.28 2.07 -5.82
N LEU A 42 1.40 1.16 -6.22
CA LEU A 42 -0.04 1.28 -6.00
C LEU A 42 -0.44 0.58 -4.69
N ARG A 43 -1.36 1.19 -3.93
CA ARG A 43 -1.92 0.62 -2.70
C ARG A 43 -3.38 1.03 -2.52
N SER A 44 -4.18 0.15 -1.93
CA SER A 44 -5.51 0.52 -1.41
C SER A 44 -5.36 1.17 -0.03
N VAL A 45 -6.22 2.13 0.24
CA VAL A 45 -6.35 2.78 1.55
C VAL A 45 -7.84 2.93 1.89
N GLU A 46 -8.14 2.92 3.19
CA GLU A 46 -9.47 3.25 3.68
C GLU A 46 -9.74 4.74 3.46
N ALA A 47 -10.88 5.07 2.86
CA ALA A 47 -11.28 6.46 2.73
C ALA A 47 -11.83 6.97 4.06
N ALA A 48 -11.53 8.22 4.42
CA ALA A 48 -12.11 8.87 5.60
C ALA A 48 -13.65 9.08 5.48
N SER A 49 -14.25 8.79 4.33
CA SER A 49 -15.66 9.01 4.03
C SER A 49 -16.42 7.69 3.88
N SER A 50 -17.57 7.58 4.56
CA SER A 50 -18.49 6.42 4.49
C SER A 50 -19.08 6.15 3.11
N LYS A 51 -18.96 7.08 2.16
CA LYS A 51 -19.50 6.96 0.80
C LYS A 51 -18.60 6.24 -0.20
N HIS A 52 -17.31 6.10 0.09
CA HIS A 52 -16.35 5.49 -0.83
C HIS A 52 -15.56 4.41 -0.08
N PRO A 53 -15.98 3.13 -0.13
CA PRO A 53 -15.44 2.08 0.74
C PRO A 53 -13.98 1.65 0.42
N GLY A 54 -13.29 2.34 -0.49
CA GLY A 54 -11.86 2.15 -0.75
C GLY A 54 -11.31 3.20 -1.71
N MET A 55 -10.11 3.72 -1.44
CA MET A 55 -9.38 4.65 -2.30
C MET A 55 -8.07 3.99 -2.75
N LEU A 56 -7.63 4.27 -3.99
CA LEU A 56 -6.33 3.83 -4.49
C LEU A 56 -5.34 4.98 -4.46
N VAL A 57 -4.14 4.70 -3.97
CA VAL A 57 -3.03 5.66 -3.89
C VAL A 57 -1.90 5.16 -4.77
N CYS A 58 -1.47 6.01 -5.70
CA CYS A 58 -0.26 5.81 -6.51
C CYS A 58 0.86 6.67 -5.92
N SER A 59 1.94 6.04 -5.46
CA SER A 59 3.07 6.72 -4.81
C SER A 59 4.34 6.50 -5.60
N ALA A 60 5.14 7.56 -5.80
CA ALA A 60 6.41 7.52 -6.51
C ALA A 60 7.57 7.88 -5.57
N TYR A 61 8.70 7.16 -5.68
CA TYR A 61 9.84 7.27 -4.77
C TYR A 61 11.18 7.30 -5.53
N ASN A 62 12.22 7.80 -4.87
CA ASN A 62 13.62 7.71 -5.31
C ASN A 62 13.94 8.31 -6.69
N PHE A 63 13.17 9.29 -7.16
CA PHE A 63 13.38 9.95 -8.44
C PHE A 63 13.96 11.36 -8.33
N TYR A 64 14.51 11.82 -9.45
CA TYR A 64 15.00 13.18 -9.69
C TYR A 64 14.82 13.55 -11.18
N PRO A 65 14.35 14.77 -11.54
CA PRO A 65 13.91 15.86 -10.65
C PRO A 65 12.56 15.57 -9.98
N LYS A 66 12.17 16.33 -8.94
CA LYS A 66 10.96 16.05 -8.14
C LYS A 66 9.62 16.37 -8.82
N GLN A 67 9.65 16.84 -10.06
CA GLN A 67 8.46 17.21 -10.81
C GLN A 67 7.84 15.94 -11.42
N ILE A 68 6.62 15.60 -11.02
CA ILE A 68 5.81 14.52 -11.59
C ILE A 68 4.41 15.05 -11.90
N ASN A 69 3.86 14.70 -13.07
CA ASN A 69 2.45 14.91 -13.36
C ASN A 69 1.72 13.58 -13.24
N LEU A 70 0.69 13.57 -12.40
CA LEU A 70 -0.26 12.46 -12.29
C LEU A 70 -1.54 12.90 -12.96
N SER A 71 -2.00 12.15 -13.97
CA SER A 71 -3.36 12.34 -14.49
C SER A 71 -4.32 11.40 -13.78
N ASN A 72 -5.52 11.87 -13.48
CA ASN A 72 -6.60 11.03 -13.01
C ASN A 72 -6.85 9.92 -14.05
N GLY A 73 -6.73 8.66 -13.65
CA GLY A 73 -7.14 7.54 -14.50
C GLY A 73 -8.64 7.60 -14.78
N ASN A 74 -9.11 6.92 -15.84
CA ASN A 74 -10.54 6.74 -16.05
C ASN A 74 -11.05 5.74 -15.00
N TRP A 75 -12.03 6.14 -14.18
CA TRP A 75 -12.57 5.31 -13.09
C TRP A 75 -13.95 4.77 -13.49
N LEU A 76 -14.01 3.98 -14.57
CA LEU A 76 -15.25 3.31 -14.98
C LEU A 76 -15.34 1.91 -14.34
N PRO A 77 -16.50 1.52 -13.80
CA PRO A 77 -16.71 0.16 -13.29
C PRO A 77 -16.48 -0.87 -14.40
N GLY A 78 -15.56 -1.81 -14.19
CA GLY A 78 -15.20 -2.84 -15.17
C GLY A 78 -14.05 -2.50 -16.11
N GLU A 79 -13.53 -1.27 -16.07
CA GLU A 79 -12.27 -0.92 -16.76
C GLU A 79 -11.03 -1.19 -15.90
N LYS A 80 -9.91 -1.43 -16.57
CA LYS A 80 -8.59 -1.62 -15.95
C LYS A 80 -8.16 -0.29 -15.31
N ILE A 81 -8.00 -0.29 -13.99
CA ILE A 81 -7.54 0.90 -13.26
C ILE A 81 -6.03 1.05 -13.48
N SER A 82 -5.58 2.24 -13.86
CA SER A 82 -4.15 2.51 -14.10
C SER A 82 -3.70 3.86 -13.56
N CYS A 83 -2.47 3.94 -13.10
CA CYS A 83 -1.79 5.19 -12.73
C CYS A 83 -0.85 5.61 -13.85
N LYS A 84 -1.10 6.78 -14.45
CA LYS A 84 -0.21 7.40 -15.45
C LYS A 84 0.82 8.29 -14.76
N VAL A 85 2.09 8.08 -15.05
CA VAL A 85 3.23 8.82 -14.49
C VAL A 85 4.04 9.43 -15.61
N GLU A 86 4.17 10.75 -15.58
CA GLU A 86 5.06 11.51 -16.46
C GLU A 86 6.28 12.02 -15.67
N HIS A 87 7.48 11.74 -16.18
CA HIS A 87 8.74 12.14 -15.56
C HIS A 87 9.83 12.26 -16.64
N ALA A 88 10.81 13.14 -16.42
CA ALA A 88 11.88 13.43 -17.39
C ALA A 88 12.78 12.22 -17.72
N SER A 89 12.75 11.16 -16.90
CA SER A 89 13.43 9.89 -17.21
C SER A 89 12.73 9.08 -18.29
N PHE A 90 11.45 9.35 -18.56
CA PHE A 90 10.65 8.61 -19.53
C PHE A 90 10.51 9.39 -20.84
N LYS A 91 10.64 8.69 -21.98
CA LYS A 91 10.35 9.27 -23.31
C LYS A 91 8.85 9.40 -23.57
N GLU A 92 8.07 8.49 -22.98
CA GLU A 92 6.62 8.42 -23.08
C GLU A 92 6.02 8.18 -21.68
N PRO A 93 4.76 8.53 -21.42
CA PRO A 93 4.15 8.30 -20.11
C PRO A 93 4.10 6.82 -19.74
N MET A 94 4.45 6.52 -18.49
CA MET A 94 4.39 5.16 -17.95
C MET A 94 3.05 4.90 -17.28
N PHE A 95 2.45 3.75 -17.56
CA PHE A 95 1.18 3.32 -16.98
C PHE A 95 1.40 2.14 -16.03
N TYR A 96 0.87 2.24 -14.81
CA TYR A 96 0.92 1.20 -13.79
C TYR A 96 -0.47 0.69 -13.51
N ASP A 97 -0.78 -0.49 -14.01
CA ASP A 97 -2.10 -1.08 -13.85
C ASP A 97 -2.29 -1.70 -12.46
N TRP A 98 -3.48 -1.52 -11.91
CA TRP A 98 -3.93 -2.24 -10.73
C TRP A 98 -4.26 -3.68 -11.13
N GLU A 99 -3.44 -4.62 -10.67
CA GLU A 99 -3.73 -6.03 -10.84
C GLU A 99 -4.72 -6.50 -9.76
N PRO A 100 -5.89 -7.07 -10.14
CA PRO A 100 -6.74 -7.74 -9.18
C PRO A 100 -6.03 -8.99 -8.64
N ILE A 101 -6.24 -9.30 -7.36
CA ILE A 101 -5.64 -10.45 -6.66
C ILE A 101 -5.78 -11.71 -7.54
N PRO A 102 -4.69 -12.46 -7.77
CA PRO A 102 -4.70 -13.61 -8.67
C PRO A 102 -5.73 -14.65 -8.21
N GLU A 103 -6.39 -15.30 -9.17
CA GLU A 103 -7.50 -16.23 -8.87
C GLU A 103 -7.07 -17.36 -7.93
N SER A 104 -5.80 -17.77 -8.00
CA SER A 104 -5.23 -18.79 -7.12
C SER A 104 -5.26 -18.38 -5.64
N GLU A 105 -5.00 -17.12 -5.32
CA GLU A 105 -5.09 -16.61 -3.95
C GLU A 105 -6.53 -16.48 -3.48
N ARG A 106 -7.44 -16.06 -4.36
CA ARG A 106 -8.89 -16.05 -4.05
C ARG A 106 -9.42 -17.46 -3.79
N ASN A 107 -8.99 -18.43 -4.59
CA ASN A 107 -9.39 -19.83 -4.42
C ASN A 107 -8.85 -20.42 -3.12
N LYS A 108 -7.62 -20.08 -2.72
CA LYS A 108 -7.07 -20.48 -1.40
C LYS A 108 -7.90 -19.92 -0.24
N ILE A 109 -8.33 -18.66 -0.32
CA ILE A 109 -9.18 -18.03 0.70
C ILE A 109 -10.56 -18.72 0.74
N ALA A 110 -11.17 -18.98 -0.42
CA ALA A 110 -12.47 -19.64 -0.52
C ALA A 110 -12.45 -21.07 0.04
N VAL A 111 -11.41 -21.84 -0.28
CA VAL A 111 -11.21 -23.20 0.25
C VAL A 111 -11.00 -23.17 1.77
N GLY A 112 -10.24 -22.19 2.28
CA GLY A 112 -10.06 -21.99 3.72
C GLY A 112 -11.38 -21.72 4.45
N ALA A 113 -12.21 -20.83 3.90
CA ALA A 113 -13.52 -20.52 4.47
C ALA A 113 -14.47 -21.74 4.46
N ALA A 114 -14.50 -22.50 3.36
CA ALA A 114 -15.31 -23.71 3.26
C ALA A 114 -14.87 -24.78 4.27
N GLY A 115 -13.56 -24.99 4.43
CA GLY A 115 -13.01 -25.94 5.41
C GLY A 115 -13.37 -25.56 6.85
N LEU A 116 -13.30 -24.27 7.20
CA LEU A 116 -13.67 -23.78 8.53
C LEU A 116 -15.15 -24.06 8.84
N LEU A 117 -16.04 -23.78 7.88
CA LEU A 117 -17.48 -24.03 8.04
C LEU A 117 -17.77 -25.53 8.23
N LEU A 118 -17.15 -26.39 7.44
CA LEU A 118 -17.31 -27.84 7.57
C LEU A 118 -16.80 -28.33 8.94
N GLY A 119 -15.64 -27.86 9.38
CA GLY A 119 -15.06 -28.23 10.68
C GLY A 119 -15.95 -27.84 11.87
N LEU A 120 -16.57 -26.67 11.83
CA LEU A 120 -17.52 -26.22 12.85
C LEU A 120 -18.77 -27.10 12.90
N VAL A 121 -19.32 -27.48 11.74
CA VAL A 121 -20.50 -28.36 11.66
C VAL A 121 -20.18 -29.74 12.26
N PHE A 122 -19.08 -30.37 11.87
CA PHE A 122 -18.68 -31.68 12.41
C PHE A 122 -18.45 -31.63 13.92
N SER A 123 -17.81 -30.56 14.42
CA SER A 123 -17.55 -30.39 15.85
C SER A 123 -18.84 -30.24 16.66
N ILE A 124 -19.79 -29.41 16.18
CA ILE A 124 -21.09 -29.22 16.84
C ILE A 124 -21.89 -30.51 16.84
N THR A 125 -21.99 -31.21 15.70
CA THR A 125 -22.71 -32.49 15.61
C THR A 125 -22.09 -33.54 16.52
N GLY A 126 -20.75 -33.64 16.55
CA GLY A 126 -20.02 -34.56 17.42
C GLY A 126 -20.29 -34.28 18.90
N LEU A 127 -20.33 -33.02 19.31
CA LEU A 127 -20.59 -32.62 20.70
C LEU A 127 -22.02 -32.93 21.14
N ILE A 128 -23.00 -32.71 20.25
CA ILE A 128 -24.41 -33.08 20.49
C ILE A 128 -24.54 -34.60 20.63
N TYR A 129 -23.90 -35.37 19.73
CA TYR A 129 -23.90 -36.82 19.80
C TYR A 129 -23.28 -37.33 21.10
N TYR A 130 -22.10 -36.83 21.47
CA TYR A 130 -21.41 -37.18 22.70
C TYR A 130 -22.30 -36.94 23.92
N LYS A 131 -22.91 -35.76 24.02
CA LYS A 131 -23.82 -35.43 25.13
C LYS A 131 -25.08 -36.31 25.16
N LYS A 132 -25.61 -36.69 24.00
CA LYS A 132 -26.79 -37.57 23.89
C LYS A 132 -26.48 -39.02 24.28
N ASN A 133 -25.26 -39.49 24.04
CA ASN A 133 -24.86 -40.87 24.27
C ASN A 133 -24.07 -41.09 25.57
N SER A 134 -23.99 -40.08 26.45
CA SER A 134 -23.44 -40.25 27.79
C SER A 134 -24.26 -41.27 28.59
N PRO A 135 -23.64 -42.29 29.19
CA PRO A 135 -24.35 -43.31 29.95
C PRO A 135 -25.05 -42.70 31.16
N VAL A 136 -26.37 -42.89 31.26
CA VAL A 136 -27.13 -42.55 32.46
C VAL A 136 -26.80 -43.60 33.52
N SER A 137 -26.16 -43.19 34.62
CA SER A 137 -25.94 -44.06 35.77
C SER A 137 -27.20 -44.11 36.63
N ILE A 138 -27.90 -45.24 36.61
CA ILE A 138 -29.04 -45.53 37.48
C ILE A 138 -28.51 -46.26 38.73
N ILE A 139 -28.62 -45.63 39.89
CA ILE A 139 -28.26 -46.26 41.19
C ILE A 139 -29.51 -46.93 41.74
N ILE A 140 -29.47 -48.26 41.88
CA ILE A 140 -30.53 -49.03 42.55
C ILE A 140 -30.07 -49.30 43.98
N TYR A 141 -30.81 -48.79 44.97
CA TYR A 141 -30.58 -49.12 46.38
C TYR A 141 -31.30 -50.44 46.68
N VAL A 142 -30.54 -51.49 47.00
CA VAL A 142 -31.09 -52.75 47.48
C VAL A 142 -31.22 -52.63 48.99
N THR A 143 -32.45 -52.62 49.49
CA THR A 143 -32.75 -52.68 50.92
C THR A 143 -32.70 -54.13 51.39
N HIS A 144 -32.19 -54.36 52.61
CA HIS A 144 -31.93 -55.69 53.18
C HIS A 144 -33.21 -56.55 53.39
N GLU A 145 -34.39 -56.04 53.04
CA GLU A 145 -35.66 -56.77 53.12
C GLU A 145 -36.00 -57.58 51.86
N ASP A 146 -35.23 -57.42 50.76
CA ASP A 146 -35.51 -58.04 49.45
C ASP A 146 -34.66 -59.30 49.13
N ILE A 147 -33.98 -59.92 50.11
CA ILE A 147 -33.16 -61.15 49.98
C ILE A 147 -33.77 -62.30 50.77
#